data_AF-A0A1I7KBH3-F1
#
_entry.id   AF-A0A1I7KBH3-F1
#
_cell.length_a   1.000
_cell.length_b   1.000
_cell.length_c   1.000
_cell.angle_alpha   90.00
_cell.angle_beta   90.00
_cell.angle_gamma   90.00
#
_symmetry.space_group_name_H-M   'P 1'
#
loop_
_entity.id
_entity.type
_entity.pdbx_description
1 polymer ?
#
loop_
_entity_poly.entity_id
_entity_poly.type
_entity_poly.pdbx_seq_one_letter_code
_entity_poly.pdbx_strand_id
1 'polypeptide(L)' 'MNTATRRVIVCPITSNIEPWPTKIMLPVGMTVEGAVLTDQIRSIDQRARILRRLGVAPGAVLAEVRHQIAKLLGL' A
#
# COMPACT_ATOMS: atom_id res chain seq x y z
N MET A 1 -9.07 6.95 -8.32
CA MET A 1 -8.39 6.12 -9.34
C MET A 1 -7.70 7.03 -10.33
N ASN A 2 -6.65 6.58 -11.02
CA ASN A 2 -5.98 7.41 -12.01
C ASN A 2 -6.92 7.62 -13.21
N THR A 3 -7.21 8.87 -13.57
CA THR A 3 -8.14 9.22 -14.65
C THR A 3 -7.42 9.45 -15.97
N ALA A 4 -6.13 9.78 -15.96
CA ALA A 4 -5.34 10.07 -17.16
C ALA A 4 -4.85 8.80 -17.86
N THR A 5 -4.57 7.74 -17.10
CA THR A 5 -4.08 6.46 -17.65
C THR A 5 -4.77 5.27 -17.00
N ARG A 6 -4.66 4.08 -17.62
CA ARG A 6 -5.07 2.82 -16.99
C ARG A 6 -4.10 2.33 -15.91
N ARG A 7 -2.97 3.01 -15.69
CA ARG A 7 -1.93 2.58 -14.76
C ARG A 7 -2.11 3.24 -13.39
N VAL A 8 -1.92 2.43 -12.36
CA VAL A 8 -1.84 2.89 -10.97
C VAL A 8 -0.60 2.32 -10.31
N ILE A 9 0.00 3.12 -9.43
CA ILE A 9 1.08 2.70 -8.56
C ILE A 9 0.46 2.22 -7.25
N VAL A 10 0.86 1.03 -6.80
CA VAL A 10 0.31 0.39 -5.60
C VAL A 10 1.42 -0.19 -4.74
N CYS A 11 1.16 -0.29 -3.44
CA CYS A 11 1.90 -1.12 -2.50
C CYS A 11 1.03 -2.33 -2.14
N PRO A 12 1.49 -3.58 -2.34
CA PRO A 12 0.78 -4.77 -1.91
C PRO A 12 0.59 -4.82 -0.39
N ILE A 13 -0.44 -5.55 0.04
CA ILE A 13 -0.66 -5.88 1.44
C ILE A 13 -0.45 -7.39 1.60
N THR A 14 0.22 -7.80 2.68
CA THR A 14 0.41 -9.21 3.04
C THR A 14 -0.21 -9.51 4.39
N SER A 15 -0.76 -10.71 4.55
CA SER A 15 -1.17 -11.25 5.85
C SER A 15 0.01 -11.71 6.70
N ASN A 16 1.22 -11.82 6.14
CA ASN A 16 2.42 -12.17 6.89
C ASN A 16 2.87 -10.97 7.73
N ILE A 17 2.69 -11.08 9.05
CA ILE A 17 3.02 -10.06 10.05
C ILE A 17 4.44 -10.18 10.62
N GLU A 18 5.27 -11.11 10.12
CA GLU A 18 6.66 -11.20 10.54
C GLU A 18 7.36 -9.84 10.32
N PRO A 19 8.06 -9.29 11.33
CA PRO A 19 8.71 -7.99 11.21
C PRO A 19 9.62 -7.91 9.99
N TRP A 20 9.51 -6.81 9.26
CA TRP A 20 10.40 -6.51 8.13
C TRP A 20 10.64 -5.01 8.08
N PRO A 21 11.86 -4.52 7.78
CA PRO A 21 12.21 -3.11 7.93
C PRO A 21 11.33 -2.12 7.16
N THR A 22 10.69 -2.59 6.08
CA THR A 22 9.86 -1.79 5.16
C THR A 22 8.38 -2.17 5.22
N LYS A 23 7.97 -2.95 6.23
CA LYS A 23 6.55 -3.22 6.49
C LYS A 23 5.94 -2.12 7.33
N ILE A 24 4.79 -1.61 6.88
CA ILE A 24 3.95 -0.73 7.69
C ILE A 24 2.71 -1.51 8.11
N MET A 25 2.57 -1.74 9.42
CA MET A 25 1.46 -2.49 9.98
C MET A 25 0.14 -1.72 9.84
N LEU A 26 -0.91 -2.43 9.41
CA LEU A 26 -2.26 -1.89 9.45
C LEU A 26 -2.82 -1.98 10.88
N PRO A 27 -3.57 -0.95 11.34
CA PRO A 27 -4.27 -1.01 12.62
C PRO A 27 -5.25 -2.18 12.71
N VAL A 28 -5.42 -2.71 13.91
CA VAL A 28 -6.40 -3.76 14.21
C VAL A 28 -7.82 -3.24 14.00
N GLY A 29 -8.73 -4.12 13.56
CA GLY A 29 -10.14 -3.78 13.37
C GLY A 29 -10.48 -3.14 12.01
N MET A 30 -9.51 -3.10 11.09
CA MET A 30 -9.74 -2.71 9.70
C MET A 30 -10.35 -3.86 8.88
N THR A 31 -11.02 -3.52 7.78
CA THR A 31 -11.54 -4.52 6.81
C THR A 31 -10.45 -5.39 6.18
N VAL A 32 -9.21 -4.88 6.13
CA VAL A 32 -8.04 -5.60 5.64
C VAL A 32 -6.99 -5.57 6.75
N GLU A 33 -6.50 -6.75 7.11
CA GLU A 33 -5.47 -6.94 8.13
C GLU A 33 -4.11 -7.24 7.49
N GLY A 34 -3.05 -7.07 8.28
CA GLY A 34 -1.68 -7.39 7.89
C GLY A 34 -0.79 -6.14 7.74
N ALA A 35 0.11 -6.17 6.76
CA ALA A 35 1.11 -5.13 6.57
C ALA A 35 1.22 -4.68 5.11
N VAL A 36 1.42 -3.38 4.91
CA VAL A 36 1.78 -2.79 3.61
C VAL A 36 3.25 -3.06 3.33
N LEU A 37 3.56 -3.59 2.15
CA LEU A 37 4.92 -3.85 1.67
C LEU A 37 5.42 -2.65 0.85
N THR A 38 6.14 -1.71 1.50
CA THR A 38 6.55 -0.47 0.81
C THR A 38 7.76 -0.65 -0.11
N ASP A 39 8.46 -1.77 -0.01
CA ASP A 39 9.55 -2.16 -0.91
C ASP A 39 9.07 -2.89 -2.18
N GLN A 40 7.80 -3.32 -2.22
CA GLN A 40 7.21 -4.03 -3.36
C GLN A 40 6.28 -3.15 -4.19
N ILE A 41 6.68 -1.91 -4.47
CA ILE A 41 5.90 -0.98 -5.29
C ILE A 41 5.70 -1.55 -6.70
N ARG A 42 4.47 -1.51 -7.21
CA ARG A 42 4.11 -2.05 -8.53
C ARG A 42 3.29 -1.06 -9.35
N SER A 43 3.50 -1.07 -10.67
CA SER A 43 2.62 -0.43 -11.65
C SER A 43 1.70 -1.47 -12.28
N ILE A 44 0.38 -1.34 -12.08
CA ILE A 44 -0.61 -2.31 -12.56
C ILE A 44 -1.68 -1.64 -13.44
N ASP A 45 -2.32 -2.42 -14.31
CA ASP A 45 -3.53 -1.97 -15.01
C ASP A 45 -4.73 -2.02 -14.07
N GLN A 46 -5.33 -0.86 -13.79
CA GLN A 46 -6.42 -0.71 -12.84
C GLN A 46 -7.72 -1.39 -13.28
N ARG A 47 -7.97 -1.55 -14.59
CA ARG A 47 -9.18 -2.23 -15.10
C ARG A 47 -9.03 -3.74 -15.06
N ALA A 48 -7.83 -4.25 -15.34
CA ALA A 48 -7.59 -5.69 -15.36
C ALA A 48 -7.32 -6.28 -13.96
N ARG A 49 -6.83 -5.49 -13.00
CA ARG A 49 -6.34 -6.01 -11.71
C ARG A 49 -7.05 -5.48 -10.47
N ILE A 50 -7.83 -4.39 -10.55
CA ILE A 50 -8.59 -3.90 -9.41
C ILE A 50 -10.04 -4.32 -9.55
N LEU A 51 -10.49 -5.21 -8.67
CA LEU A 51 -11.85 -5.77 -8.68
C LEU A 51 -12.83 -4.96 -7.82
N ARG A 52 -12.39 -4.51 -6.64
CA ARG A 52 -13.26 -3.83 -5.65
C ARG A 52 -12.46 -2.91 -4.73
N ARG A 53 -13.07 -1.79 -4.33
CA ARG A 53 -12.54 -0.92 -3.28
C ARG A 53 -13.02 -1.42 -1.91
N LEU A 54 -12.08 -1.69 -0.99
CA LEU A 54 -12.40 -2.22 0.35
C LEU A 54 -12.53 -1.13 1.42
N GLY A 55 -12.00 0.07 1.18
CA GLY A 55 -12.05 1.16 2.14
C GLY A 55 -10.99 2.22 1.87
N VAL A 56 -10.69 3.00 2.90
CA VAL A 56 -9.61 4.01 2.93
C VAL A 56 -8.74 3.73 4.15
N ALA A 57 -7.43 3.72 3.96
CA ALA A 57 -6.50 3.60 5.08
C ALA A 57 -6.48 4.89 5.92
N PRO A 58 -6.29 4.80 7.26
CA PRO A 58 -6.15 5.97 8.11
C PRO A 58 -5.04 6.92 7.64
N GLY A 59 -5.21 8.21 7.86
CA GLY A 59 -4.24 9.23 7.43
C GLY A 59 -2.84 9.00 7.98
N ALA A 60 -2.73 8.51 9.23
CA ALA A 60 -1.46 8.16 9.86
C ALA A 60 -0.73 7.02 9.13
N VAL A 61 -1.45 5.96 8.73
CA VAL A 61 -0.88 4.85 7.95
C VAL A 61 -0.38 5.36 6.59
N LEU A 62 -1.17 6.20 5.92
CA LEU A 62 -0.77 6.77 4.65
C LEU A 62 0.46 7.68 4.76
N ALA A 63 0.60 8.42 5.87
CA ALA A 63 1.77 9.24 6.13
C ALA A 63 3.02 8.38 6.34
N GLU A 64 2.91 7.32 7.14
CA GLU A 64 4.02 6.40 7.40
C GLU A 64 4.46 5.65 6.13
N VAL A 65 3.51 5.18 5.31
CA VAL A 65 3.81 4.55 4.02
C VAL A 65 4.58 5.51 3.10
N ARG A 66 4.14 6.78 3.00
CA ARG A 66 4.85 7.77 2.17
C ARG A 66 6.25 8.07 2.69
N HIS A 67 6.42 8.20 4.00
CA HIS A 67 7.71 8.43 4.64
C HIS A 67 8.68 7.28 4.37
N GLN A 68 8.20 6.04 4.50
CA GLN A 68 9.04 4.87 4.24
C GLN A 68 9.41 4.73 2.76
N ILE A 69 8.49 5.07 1.84
CA ILE A 69 8.81 5.11 0.40
C ILE A 69 9.83 6.21 0.10
N ALA A 70 9.72 7.40 0.70
CA ALA A 70 10.69 8.48 0.52
C ALA A 70 12.09 8.03 0.94
N LYS A 71 12.22 7.40 2.13
CA LYS A 71 13.47 6.79 2.58
C LYS A 71 14.06 5.78 1.60
N LEU A 72 13.22 4.90 1.04
CA LEU A 72 13.66 3.91 0.05
C LEU A 72 14.16 4.53 -1.26
N LEU A 73 13.66 5.72 -1.60
CA LEU A 73 14.06 6.48 -2.78
C LEU A 73 15.19 7.49 -2.49
N GLY A 74 15.64 7.60 -1.23
CA GLY A 74 16.64 8.60 -0.81
C GLY A 74 16.12 10.04 -0.82
N LEU A 75 14.82 10.23 -0.58
CA LEU A 75 14.12 11.53 -0.53
C LEU A 75 13.80 11.95 0.91
#